data_AF-C7H720-F1
#
_entry.id   AF-C7H720-F1
#
_cell.length_a   1.000
_cell.length_b   1.000
_cell.length_c   1.000
_cell.angle_alpha   90.00
_cell.angle_beta   90.00
_cell.angle_gamma   90.00
#
_symmetry.space_group_name_H-M   'P 1'
#
loop_
_entity.id
_entity.type
_entity.pdbx_description
1 polymer ?
#
loop_
_entity_poly.entity_id
_entity_poly.type
_entity_poly.pdbx_seq_one_letter_code
_entity_poly.pdbx_strand_id
1 'polypeptide(L)'
;MKQLKPRDKITQKMTRDGLIEVNETQQTAERISSREADSDFSQPDSAAAERVIEHLDAAHTRKANKKEVKKEQEATALRTSTSRLQFTEEERATPELETYIKKSEKAADRLDAAKAAIPKQKKLVKERTFDEAAGKAKTRLHFEEQEKPIPGGKAHSNPLSRPAQEAGIFVHNKIHSVEKDNSGAEGAHKSEELAERGARYGTRKFKQGYRSHKLKPYREAAKAEKAAFKANVNFQYHKVLQENPQLTSNPFSRFMQKQKSNASMQKL
;
A
#
# COMPACT_ATOMS: atom_id res chain seq x y z
N MET A 1 43.34 90.09 -45.73
CA MET A 1 43.09 88.78 -46.39
C MET A 1 42.91 87.73 -45.29
N LYS A 2 41.76 87.03 -45.23
CA LYS A 2 41.56 85.89 -44.30
C LYS A 2 42.16 84.64 -44.94
N GLN A 3 43.16 84.04 -44.30
CA GLN A 3 43.71 82.75 -44.69
C GLN A 3 42.63 81.66 -44.51
N LEU A 4 42.37 80.90 -45.58
CA LEU A 4 41.44 79.76 -45.56
C LEU A 4 42.21 78.50 -45.18
N LYS A 5 41.77 77.81 -44.13
CA LYS A 5 42.26 76.46 -43.80
C LYS A 5 41.53 75.41 -44.63
N PRO A 6 42.21 74.31 -45.03
CA PRO A 6 41.55 73.19 -45.69
C PRO A 6 40.53 72.54 -44.74
N ARG A 7 39.44 72.01 -45.32
CA ARG A 7 38.41 71.27 -44.57
C ARG A 7 38.86 69.81 -44.37
N ASP A 8 38.51 69.28 -43.20
CA ASP A 8 38.73 67.88 -42.86
C ASP A 8 37.92 66.94 -43.76
N LYS A 9 38.50 65.78 -44.05
CA LYS A 9 37.85 64.72 -44.82
C LYS A 9 37.13 63.78 -43.87
N ILE A 10 35.80 63.82 -43.95
CA ILE A 10 34.89 63.06 -43.11
C ILE A 10 34.20 62.01 -43.97
N THR A 11 34.24 60.75 -43.55
CA THR A 11 33.57 59.64 -44.23
C THR A 11 32.68 58.87 -43.26
N GLN A 12 31.48 58.50 -43.71
CA GLN A 12 30.55 57.71 -42.92
C GLN A 12 30.57 56.25 -43.40
N LYS A 13 30.70 55.31 -42.47
CA LYS A 13 30.71 53.87 -42.76
C LYS A 13 29.77 53.11 -41.83
N MET A 14 29.14 52.08 -42.38
CA MET A 14 28.32 51.16 -41.60
C MET A 14 29.19 50.05 -41.00
N THR A 15 29.15 49.89 -39.69
CA THR A 15 29.72 48.74 -38.97
C THR A 15 28.59 47.87 -38.41
N ARG A 16 28.95 46.71 -37.84
CA ARG A 16 28.00 45.75 -37.24
C ARG A 16 27.08 46.42 -36.21
N ASP A 17 27.63 47.32 -35.43
CA ASP A 17 26.93 48.02 -34.35
C ASP A 17 26.28 49.34 -34.83
N GLY A 18 26.39 49.66 -36.12
CA GLY A 18 25.69 50.76 -36.78
C GLY A 18 26.61 51.78 -37.46
N LEU A 19 26.07 52.96 -37.74
CA LEU A 19 26.76 54.01 -38.46
C LEU A 19 27.83 54.68 -37.58
N ILE A 20 29.05 54.77 -38.10
CA ILE A 20 30.20 55.45 -37.50
C ILE A 20 30.73 56.48 -38.50
N GLU A 21 31.01 57.68 -38.01
CA GLU A 21 31.68 58.73 -38.78
C GLU A 21 33.16 58.73 -38.44
N VAL A 22 34.00 58.66 -39.48
CA VAL A 22 35.45 58.64 -39.37
C VAL A 22 36.00 59.92 -39.96
N ASN A 23 36.65 60.73 -39.12
CA ASN A 23 37.45 61.86 -39.60
C ASN A 23 38.84 61.33 -39.95
N GLU A 24 39.13 61.19 -41.25
CA GLU A 24 40.40 60.63 -41.74
C GLU A 24 41.59 61.53 -41.43
N THR A 25 41.35 62.84 -41.31
CA THR A 25 42.35 63.87 -40.99
C THR A 25 42.79 63.80 -39.53
N GLN A 26 41.88 63.46 -38.62
CA GLN A 26 42.13 63.37 -37.18
C GLN A 26 42.25 61.93 -36.65
N GLN A 27 42.00 60.94 -37.53
CA GLN A 27 41.93 59.51 -37.20
C GLN A 27 40.97 59.18 -36.04
N THR A 28 39.92 59.99 -35.86
CA THR A 28 38.88 59.76 -34.86
C THR A 28 37.67 59.09 -35.50
N ALA A 29 37.02 58.19 -34.76
CA ALA A 29 35.83 57.49 -35.20
C ALA A 29 34.75 57.60 -34.11
N GLU A 30 33.64 58.26 -34.44
CA GLU A 30 32.54 58.50 -33.51
C GLU A 30 31.28 57.76 -33.96
N ARG A 31 30.64 57.05 -33.02
CA ARG A 31 29.40 56.31 -33.30
C ARG A 31 28.23 57.27 -33.26
N ILE A 32 27.49 57.33 -34.37
CA ILE A 32 26.32 58.21 -34.52
C ILE A 32 25.02 57.38 -34.47
N SER A 33 25.09 56.05 -34.53
CA SER A 33 23.90 55.19 -34.47
C SER A 33 23.23 55.19 -33.11
N SER A 34 21.90 55.39 -33.11
CA SER A 34 21.02 55.24 -31.93
C SER A 34 20.65 53.78 -31.62
N ARG A 35 21.26 52.81 -32.29
CA ARG A 35 21.00 51.37 -32.10
C ARG A 35 21.73 50.91 -30.83
N GLU A 36 21.07 50.11 -29.99
CA GLU A 36 21.73 49.46 -28.84
C GLU A 36 22.87 48.56 -29.34
N ALA A 37 23.99 48.51 -28.60
CA ALA A 37 25.09 47.61 -28.94
C ALA A 37 24.66 46.17 -28.71
N ASP A 38 24.94 45.28 -29.67
CA ASP A 38 24.64 43.85 -29.52
C ASP A 38 25.46 43.27 -28.36
N SER A 39 24.82 42.50 -27.47
CA SER A 39 25.48 41.88 -26.32
C SER A 39 26.49 40.80 -26.77
N ASP A 40 27.71 40.82 -26.24
CA ASP A 40 28.73 39.81 -26.53
C ASP A 40 28.45 38.49 -25.80
N PHE A 41 27.73 37.56 -26.46
CA PHE A 41 27.44 36.21 -25.96
C PHE A 41 28.64 35.23 -25.99
N SER A 42 29.87 35.74 -26.11
CA SER A 42 31.08 34.90 -26.20
C SER A 42 31.63 34.49 -24.83
N GLN A 43 31.15 35.10 -23.74
CA GLN A 43 31.54 34.74 -22.38
C GLN A 43 30.47 33.85 -21.71
N PRO A 44 30.84 32.71 -21.11
CA PRO A 44 29.89 31.88 -20.40
C PRO A 44 29.41 32.57 -19.12
N ASP A 45 28.10 32.73 -18.97
CA ASP A 45 27.45 33.28 -17.78
C ASP A 45 27.72 32.39 -16.55
N SER A 46 28.76 32.72 -15.77
CA SER A 46 29.12 32.00 -14.54
C SER A 46 27.96 31.89 -13.55
N ALA A 47 27.12 32.92 -13.48
CA ALA A 47 25.92 32.96 -12.65
C ALA A 47 24.85 31.93 -13.06
N ALA A 48 24.79 31.54 -14.34
CA ALA A 48 23.89 30.47 -14.79
C ALA A 48 24.44 29.09 -14.40
N ALA A 49 25.76 28.90 -14.47
CA ALA A 49 26.40 27.65 -14.06
C ALA A 49 26.26 27.40 -12.55
N GLU A 50 26.44 28.42 -11.71
CA GLU A 50 26.25 28.31 -10.25
C GLU A 50 24.82 27.93 -9.86
N ARG A 51 23.80 28.54 -10.50
CA ARG A 51 22.39 28.19 -10.27
C ARG A 51 22.07 26.74 -10.66
N VAL A 52 22.68 26.24 -11.73
CA VAL A 52 22.50 24.83 -12.14
C VAL A 52 23.10 23.89 -11.11
N ILE A 53 24.28 24.21 -10.57
CA ILE A 53 24.92 23.43 -9.50
C ILE A 53 24.06 23.44 -8.23
N GLU A 54 23.56 24.60 -7.80
CA GLU A 54 22.66 24.71 -6.64
C GLU A 54 21.36 23.91 -6.83
N HIS A 55 20.76 23.93 -8.03
CA HIS A 55 19.57 23.14 -8.33
C HIS A 55 19.86 21.64 -8.34
N LEU A 56 21.03 21.21 -8.79
CA LEU A 56 21.46 19.82 -8.74
C LEU A 56 21.67 19.37 -7.29
N ASP A 57 22.36 20.16 -6.47
CA ASP A 57 22.57 19.87 -5.05
C ASP A 57 21.25 19.85 -4.26
N ALA A 58 20.35 20.79 -4.55
CA ALA A 58 18.99 20.79 -4.01
C ALA A 58 18.18 19.55 -4.47
N ALA A 59 18.39 19.06 -5.68
CA ALA A 59 17.76 17.83 -6.15
C ALA A 59 18.34 16.58 -5.48
N HIS A 60 19.66 16.54 -5.25
CA HIS A 60 20.34 15.45 -4.55
C HIS A 60 19.92 15.36 -3.08
N THR A 61 19.85 16.50 -2.38
CA THR A 61 19.36 16.56 -0.98
C THR A 61 17.89 16.16 -0.88
N ARG A 62 17.02 16.61 -1.79
CA ARG A 62 15.62 16.16 -1.85
C ARG A 62 15.48 14.66 -2.09
N LYS A 63 16.31 14.08 -2.97
CA LYS A 63 16.33 12.64 -3.22
C LYS A 63 16.82 11.85 -2.01
N ALA A 64 17.84 12.33 -1.29
CA ALA A 64 18.33 11.73 -0.06
C ALA A 64 17.25 11.74 1.04
N ASN A 65 16.65 12.90 1.31
CA ASN A 65 15.57 13.05 2.29
C ASN A 65 14.36 12.17 1.95
N LYS A 66 13.97 12.08 0.67
CA LYS A 66 12.88 11.19 0.24
C LYS A 66 13.21 9.72 0.45
N LYS A 67 14.48 9.32 0.29
CA LYS A 67 14.92 7.94 0.53
C LYS A 67 14.89 7.60 2.02
N GLU A 68 15.26 8.54 2.88
CA GLU A 68 15.19 8.38 4.34
C GLU A 68 13.74 8.29 4.83
N VAL A 69 12.89 9.20 4.40
CA VAL A 69 11.44 9.14 4.68
C VAL A 69 10.84 7.82 4.19
N LYS A 70 11.24 7.34 3.01
CA LYS A 70 10.76 6.05 2.51
C LYS A 70 11.25 4.87 3.37
N LYS A 71 12.50 4.89 3.85
CA LYS A 71 13.01 3.88 4.79
C LYS A 71 12.29 3.92 6.13
N GLU A 72 11.98 5.10 6.65
CA GLU A 72 11.20 5.25 7.87
C GLU A 72 9.75 4.79 7.68
N GLN A 73 9.15 5.10 6.52
CA GLN A 73 7.84 4.59 6.13
C GLN A 73 7.84 3.06 5.95
N GLU A 74 8.89 2.49 5.38
CA GLU A 74 9.07 1.04 5.28
C GLU A 74 9.27 0.42 6.66
N ALA A 75 10.07 1.03 7.55
CA ALA A 75 10.28 0.56 8.91
C ALA A 75 9.01 0.67 9.77
N THR A 76 8.26 1.76 9.65
CA THR A 76 6.96 1.94 10.31
C THR A 76 5.92 1.00 9.72
N ALA A 77 5.89 0.80 8.40
CA ALA A 77 5.03 -0.19 7.75
C ALA A 77 5.37 -1.61 8.23
N LEU A 78 6.64 -1.97 8.39
CA LEU A 78 7.07 -3.24 8.99
C LEU A 78 6.63 -3.36 10.46
N ARG A 79 6.72 -2.27 11.24
CA ARG A 79 6.22 -2.20 12.61
C ARG A 79 4.69 -2.35 12.69
N THR A 80 3.92 -1.82 11.74
CA THR A 80 2.46 -1.91 11.73
C THR A 80 1.89 -3.14 11.00
N SER A 81 2.63 -3.73 10.06
CA SER A 81 2.18 -4.87 9.25
C SER A 81 2.41 -6.21 9.94
N THR A 82 3.34 -6.25 10.90
CA THR A 82 3.47 -7.41 11.78
C THR A 82 2.33 -7.36 12.80
N SER A 83 1.55 -8.43 12.88
CA SER A 83 0.50 -8.62 13.91
C SER A 83 1.06 -8.72 15.33
N ARG A 84 2.36 -8.48 15.51
CA ARG A 84 3.09 -8.57 16.76
C ARG A 84 3.07 -7.21 17.45
N LEU A 85 2.47 -7.18 18.63
CA LEU A 85 2.41 -5.97 19.43
C LEU A 85 3.81 -5.64 19.98
N GLN A 86 4.20 -4.37 19.86
CA GLN A 86 5.43 -3.84 20.46
C GLN A 86 5.08 -3.29 21.84
N PHE A 87 5.84 -3.68 22.86
CA PHE A 87 5.62 -3.28 24.25
C PHE A 87 6.66 -2.24 24.67
N THR A 88 6.23 -1.22 25.40
CA THR A 88 7.14 -0.25 26.01
C THR A 88 7.78 -0.83 27.27
N GLU A 89 8.91 -0.26 27.70
CA GLU A 89 9.59 -0.69 28.92
C GLU A 89 8.72 -0.45 30.17
N GLU A 90 7.92 0.62 30.17
CA GLU A 90 6.94 0.93 31.21
C GLU A 90 5.85 -0.15 31.31
N GLU A 91 5.30 -0.59 30.16
CA GLU A 91 4.30 -1.67 30.12
C GLU A 91 4.88 -2.99 30.64
N ARG A 92 6.17 -3.26 30.39
CA ARG A 92 6.87 -4.47 30.87
C ARG A 92 7.22 -4.42 32.35
N ALA A 93 7.44 -3.24 32.91
CA ALA A 93 7.70 -3.06 34.34
C ALA A 93 6.47 -3.31 35.22
N THR A 94 5.26 -3.21 34.65
CA THR A 94 4.02 -3.49 35.39
C THR A 94 3.74 -5.00 35.51
N PRO A 95 3.70 -5.57 36.73
CA PRO A 95 3.52 -7.01 36.91
C PRO A 95 2.12 -7.48 36.47
N GLU A 96 1.12 -6.62 36.52
CA GLU A 96 -0.25 -6.93 36.10
C GLU A 96 -0.36 -7.15 34.58
N LEU A 97 0.28 -6.30 33.78
CA LEU A 97 0.29 -6.42 32.32
C LEU A 97 1.29 -7.47 31.83
N GLU A 98 2.34 -7.78 32.59
CA GLU A 98 3.37 -8.75 32.22
C GLU A 98 2.76 -10.11 31.78
N THR A 99 1.71 -10.56 32.48
CA THR A 99 1.04 -11.82 32.13
C THR A 99 0.34 -11.77 30.77
N TYR A 100 -0.21 -10.62 30.40
CA TYR A 100 -0.88 -10.40 29.12
C TYR A 100 0.13 -10.21 28.00
N ILE A 101 1.22 -9.49 28.27
CA ILE A 101 2.38 -9.34 27.38
C ILE A 101 2.92 -10.71 26.98
N LYS A 102 3.19 -11.59 27.96
CA LYS A 102 3.64 -12.97 27.71
C LYS A 102 2.64 -13.78 26.87
N LYS A 103 1.32 -13.56 27.05
CA LYS A 103 0.28 -14.25 26.26
C LYS A 103 0.26 -13.76 24.81
N SER A 104 0.38 -12.46 24.59
CA SER A 104 0.46 -11.87 23.23
C SER A 104 1.74 -12.27 22.51
N GLU A 105 2.90 -12.24 23.17
CA GLU A 105 4.17 -12.66 22.56
C GLU A 105 4.11 -14.14 22.15
N LYS A 106 3.67 -15.04 23.03
CA LYS A 106 3.49 -16.47 22.71
C LYS A 106 2.47 -16.68 21.59
N ALA A 107 1.42 -15.88 21.51
CA ALA A 107 0.43 -15.98 20.44
C ALA A 107 0.98 -15.48 19.10
N ALA A 108 1.80 -14.44 19.12
CA ALA A 108 2.52 -13.96 17.93
C ALA A 108 3.54 -15.00 17.44
N ASP A 109 4.34 -15.60 18.34
CA ASP A 109 5.30 -16.66 17.96
C ASP A 109 4.59 -17.86 17.29
N ARG A 110 3.42 -18.24 17.81
CA ARG A 110 2.58 -19.31 17.22
C ARG A 110 2.02 -18.92 15.86
N LEU A 111 1.66 -17.65 15.67
CA LEU A 111 1.21 -17.12 14.39
C LEU A 111 2.35 -17.17 13.38
N ASP A 112 3.54 -16.72 13.75
CA ASP A 112 4.71 -16.72 12.88
C ASP A 112 5.10 -18.15 12.48
N ALA A 113 5.09 -19.09 13.44
CA ALA A 113 5.29 -20.51 13.18
C ALA A 113 4.21 -21.10 12.25
N ALA A 114 2.93 -20.75 12.46
CA ALA A 114 1.84 -21.23 11.63
C ALA A 114 1.89 -20.66 10.21
N LYS A 115 2.28 -19.39 10.04
CA LYS A 115 2.52 -18.77 8.72
C LYS A 115 3.71 -19.41 8.01
N ALA A 116 4.79 -19.71 8.74
CA ALA A 116 5.94 -20.43 8.18
C ALA A 116 5.58 -21.85 7.70
N ALA A 117 4.61 -22.51 8.35
CA ALA A 117 4.10 -23.83 7.97
C ALA A 117 3.17 -23.81 6.73
N ILE A 118 2.73 -22.63 6.25
CA ILE A 118 1.94 -22.52 5.03
C ILE A 118 2.81 -22.96 3.84
N PRO A 119 2.31 -23.87 2.98
CA PRO A 119 3.11 -24.34 1.86
C PRO A 119 3.33 -23.21 0.84
N LYS A 120 4.58 -22.95 0.49
CA LYS A 120 4.98 -21.90 -0.46
C LYS A 120 5.13 -22.45 -1.88
N GLN A 121 5.00 -21.58 -2.89
CA GLN A 121 5.28 -21.85 -4.29
C GLN A 121 6.23 -20.80 -4.86
N LYS A 122 7.18 -21.24 -5.66
CA LYS A 122 8.09 -20.35 -6.40
C LYS A 122 7.36 -19.83 -7.63
N LYS A 123 7.05 -18.53 -7.66
CA LYS A 123 6.42 -17.87 -8.80
C LYS A 123 7.46 -17.03 -9.51
N LEU A 124 7.52 -17.14 -10.84
CA LEU A 124 8.42 -16.34 -11.65
C LEU A 124 7.90 -14.90 -11.72
N VAL A 125 8.68 -13.95 -11.21
CA VAL A 125 8.36 -12.52 -11.20
C VAL A 125 9.36 -11.78 -12.09
N LYS A 126 8.88 -10.74 -12.78
CA LYS A 126 9.69 -9.90 -13.66
C LYS A 126 10.01 -8.60 -12.95
N GLU A 127 11.28 -8.37 -12.67
CA GLU A 127 11.75 -7.12 -12.09
C GLU A 127 12.46 -6.28 -13.16
N ARG A 128 11.98 -5.05 -13.36
CA ARG A 128 12.59 -4.10 -14.29
C ARG A 128 13.49 -3.16 -13.50
N THR A 129 14.80 -3.32 -13.67
CA THR A 129 15.81 -2.42 -13.08
C THR A 129 16.36 -1.52 -14.17
N PHE A 130 16.39 -0.21 -13.92
CA PHE A 130 16.96 0.77 -14.84
C PHE A 130 18.41 1.04 -14.43
N ASP A 131 19.37 0.66 -15.27
CA ASP A 131 20.78 0.96 -15.04
C ASP A 131 21.05 2.38 -15.58
N GLU A 132 21.06 3.37 -14.68
CA GLU A 132 21.24 4.80 -15.01
C GLU A 132 22.51 5.06 -15.83
N ALA A 133 23.59 4.32 -15.57
CA ALA A 133 24.87 4.44 -16.28
C ALA A 133 24.80 4.01 -17.77
N ALA A 134 23.88 3.11 -18.12
CA ALA A 134 23.77 2.56 -19.48
C ALA A 134 22.55 3.09 -20.24
N GLY A 135 21.66 3.86 -19.59
CA GLY A 135 20.43 4.40 -20.18
C GLY A 135 19.42 3.34 -20.65
N LYS A 136 19.62 2.06 -20.30
CA LYS A 136 18.80 0.92 -20.77
C LYS A 136 18.17 0.19 -19.59
N ALA A 137 16.87 -0.10 -19.72
CA ALA A 137 16.15 -0.93 -18.75
C ALA A 137 16.50 -2.41 -18.96
N LYS A 138 16.92 -3.10 -17.89
CA LYS A 138 17.10 -4.55 -17.89
C LYS A 138 15.93 -5.19 -17.13
N THR A 139 15.33 -6.22 -17.71
CA THR A 139 14.31 -7.03 -17.01
C THR A 139 14.97 -8.31 -16.54
N ARG A 140 15.10 -8.51 -15.23
CA ARG A 140 15.59 -9.77 -14.64
C ARG A 140 14.39 -10.58 -14.17
N LEU A 141 14.43 -11.87 -14.46
CA LEU A 141 13.45 -12.82 -13.95
C LEU A 141 14.02 -13.43 -12.68
N HIS A 142 13.28 -13.38 -11.58
CA HIS A 142 13.62 -14.09 -10.37
C HIS A 142 12.42 -14.90 -9.88
N PHE A 143 12.68 -16.00 -9.17
CA PHE A 143 11.64 -16.79 -8.56
C PHE A 143 11.37 -16.25 -7.16
N GLU A 144 10.19 -15.68 -6.96
CA GLU A 144 9.72 -15.22 -5.64
C GLU A 144 8.94 -16.35 -4.95
N GLU A 145 9.23 -16.59 -3.68
CA GLU A 145 8.46 -17.55 -2.87
C GLU A 145 7.17 -16.89 -2.38
N GLN A 146 6.05 -17.21 -3.03
CA GLN A 146 4.72 -16.75 -2.63
C GLN A 146 3.96 -17.87 -1.91
N GLU A 147 3.11 -17.53 -0.94
CA GLU A 147 2.23 -18.50 -0.29
C GLU A 147 1.32 -19.19 -1.34
N LYS A 148 1.16 -20.51 -1.26
CA LYS A 148 0.22 -21.20 -2.16
C LYS A 148 -1.20 -20.71 -1.84
N PRO A 149 -2.02 -20.39 -2.86
CA PRO A 149 -3.40 -20.06 -2.61
C PRO A 149 -4.16 -21.30 -2.12
N ILE A 150 -5.22 -21.05 -1.35
CA ILE A 150 -6.07 -22.09 -0.78
C ILE A 150 -6.64 -22.97 -1.91
N PRO A 151 -6.38 -24.30 -1.91
CA PRO A 151 -6.81 -25.18 -3.00
C PRO A 151 -8.34 -25.26 -3.07
N GLY A 152 -8.90 -24.87 -4.22
CA GLY A 152 -10.34 -24.87 -4.50
C GLY A 152 -11.13 -23.80 -3.73
N GLY A 153 -10.47 -22.78 -3.17
CA GLY A 153 -11.10 -21.60 -2.61
C GLY A 153 -10.90 -20.41 -3.55
N LYS A 154 -11.98 -19.71 -3.92
CA LYS A 154 -11.85 -18.36 -4.45
C LYS A 154 -11.25 -17.50 -3.32
N ALA A 155 -10.20 -16.75 -3.60
CA ALA A 155 -9.49 -15.93 -2.61
C ALA A 155 -10.42 -14.97 -1.85
N HIS A 156 -11.55 -14.61 -2.45
CA HIS A 156 -12.61 -13.82 -1.84
C HIS A 156 -13.98 -14.46 -2.15
N SER A 157 -14.79 -14.76 -1.13
CA SER A 157 -16.19 -15.10 -1.33
C SER A 157 -16.97 -13.80 -1.60
N ASN A 158 -17.59 -13.67 -2.77
CA ASN A 158 -18.47 -12.54 -3.06
C ASN A 158 -19.63 -12.53 -2.03
N PRO A 159 -19.83 -11.47 -1.23
CA PRO A 159 -20.89 -11.43 -0.21
C PRO A 159 -22.29 -11.67 -0.80
N LEU A 160 -22.47 -11.37 -2.09
CA LEU A 160 -23.73 -11.53 -2.82
C LEU A 160 -23.98 -12.96 -3.34
N SER A 161 -23.06 -13.91 -3.16
CA SER A 161 -23.25 -15.26 -3.70
C SER A 161 -24.24 -16.12 -2.89
N ARG A 162 -24.45 -15.83 -1.60
CA ARG A 162 -25.33 -16.61 -0.73
C ARG A 162 -26.82 -16.39 -1.06
N PRO A 163 -27.30 -15.13 -1.19
CA PRO A 163 -28.70 -14.87 -1.56
C PRO A 163 -29.06 -15.45 -2.94
N ALA A 164 -28.15 -15.37 -3.91
CA ALA A 164 -28.36 -15.93 -5.25
C ALA A 164 -28.47 -17.47 -5.25
N GLN A 165 -27.68 -18.15 -4.41
CA GLN A 165 -27.77 -19.60 -4.23
C GLN A 165 -29.08 -20.02 -3.54
N GLU A 166 -29.51 -19.26 -2.53
CA GLU A 166 -30.77 -19.51 -1.82
C GLU A 166 -32.00 -19.40 -2.74
N ALA A 167 -32.04 -18.40 -3.62
CA ALA A 167 -33.09 -18.27 -4.63
C ALA A 167 -33.11 -19.45 -5.63
N GLY A 168 -31.94 -19.91 -6.08
CA GLY A 168 -31.83 -21.07 -6.96
C GLY A 168 -32.30 -22.38 -6.31
N ILE A 169 -32.00 -22.56 -5.02
CA ILE A 169 -32.48 -23.71 -4.23
C ILE A 169 -34.00 -23.67 -4.06
N PHE A 170 -34.58 -22.50 -3.80
CA PHE A 170 -36.03 -22.36 -3.69
C PHE A 170 -36.75 -22.75 -4.99
N VAL A 171 -36.23 -22.32 -6.14
CA VAL A 171 -36.77 -22.70 -7.46
C VAL A 171 -36.65 -24.21 -7.69
N HIS A 172 -35.51 -24.82 -7.37
CA HIS A 172 -35.33 -26.28 -7.50
C HIS A 172 -36.26 -27.07 -6.58
N ASN A 173 -36.44 -26.62 -5.34
CA ASN A 173 -37.36 -27.27 -4.40
C ASN A 173 -38.81 -27.19 -4.88
N LYS A 174 -39.20 -26.09 -5.53
CA LYS A 174 -40.53 -25.89 -6.09
C LYS A 174 -40.77 -26.74 -7.35
N ILE A 175 -39.77 -26.89 -8.22
CA ILE A 175 -39.85 -27.80 -9.36
C ILE A 175 -39.99 -29.25 -8.86
N HIS A 176 -39.20 -29.62 -7.85
CA HIS A 176 -39.25 -30.97 -7.27
C HIS A 176 -40.58 -31.29 -6.56
N SER A 177 -41.31 -30.28 -6.06
CA SER A 177 -42.63 -30.50 -5.47
C SER A 177 -43.73 -30.83 -6.49
N VAL A 178 -43.62 -30.31 -7.73
CA VAL A 178 -44.65 -30.52 -8.77
C VAL A 178 -44.48 -31.88 -9.47
N GLU A 179 -43.25 -32.41 -9.54
CA GLU A 179 -42.97 -33.74 -10.10
C GLU A 179 -43.37 -34.90 -9.15
N LYS A 180 -43.58 -34.60 -7.86
CA LYS A 180 -43.89 -35.59 -6.81
C LYS A 180 -45.32 -36.13 -6.84
N ASP A 181 -46.21 -35.52 -7.60
CA ASP A 181 -47.62 -35.95 -7.72
C ASP A 181 -47.79 -37.16 -8.66
N ASN A 182 -46.72 -37.69 -9.27
CA ASN A 182 -46.76 -38.87 -10.13
C ASN A 182 -46.08 -40.08 -9.46
N SER A 183 -46.73 -40.62 -8.43
CA SER A 183 -46.23 -41.69 -7.54
C SER A 183 -46.01 -43.06 -8.21
N GLY A 184 -46.41 -43.24 -9.47
CA GLY A 184 -46.31 -44.52 -10.21
C GLY A 184 -44.92 -44.89 -10.74
N ALA A 185 -43.99 -43.93 -10.85
CA ALA A 185 -42.62 -44.16 -11.35
C ALA A 185 -41.55 -44.20 -10.23
N GLU A 186 -41.94 -43.98 -8.98
CA GLU A 186 -41.00 -43.76 -7.87
C GLU A 186 -40.31 -45.05 -7.35
N GLY A 187 -40.86 -46.23 -7.63
CA GLY A 187 -40.39 -47.49 -7.03
C GLY A 187 -39.04 -47.99 -7.57
N ALA A 188 -38.80 -47.86 -8.88
CA ALA A 188 -37.55 -48.29 -9.52
C ALA A 188 -36.42 -47.26 -9.35
N HIS A 189 -36.75 -45.96 -9.37
CA HIS A 189 -35.75 -44.90 -9.21
C HIS A 189 -35.18 -44.78 -7.79
N LYS A 190 -35.91 -45.19 -6.75
CA LYS A 190 -35.43 -45.09 -5.35
C LYS A 190 -34.25 -46.02 -5.04
N SER A 191 -34.18 -47.22 -5.63
CA SER A 191 -33.07 -48.15 -5.42
C SER A 191 -31.81 -47.71 -6.17
N GLU A 192 -31.96 -47.21 -7.39
CA GLU A 192 -30.90 -46.57 -8.16
C GLU A 192 -30.38 -45.31 -7.47
N GLU A 193 -31.27 -44.44 -6.97
CA GLU A 193 -30.91 -43.23 -6.24
C GLU A 193 -30.15 -43.55 -4.94
N LEU A 194 -30.49 -44.63 -4.24
CA LEU A 194 -29.77 -45.05 -3.04
C LEU A 194 -28.38 -45.60 -3.35
N ALA A 195 -28.22 -46.41 -4.40
CA ALA A 195 -26.92 -46.90 -4.85
C ALA A 195 -26.02 -45.73 -5.30
N GLU A 196 -26.58 -44.80 -6.08
CA GLU A 196 -25.89 -43.58 -6.49
C GLU A 196 -25.56 -42.67 -5.30
N ARG A 197 -26.48 -42.46 -4.37
CA ARG A 197 -26.23 -41.68 -3.14
C ARG A 197 -25.13 -42.32 -2.31
N GLY A 198 -25.10 -43.65 -2.19
CA GLY A 198 -24.05 -44.40 -1.50
C GLY A 198 -22.67 -44.19 -2.14
N ALA A 199 -22.56 -44.38 -3.45
CA ALA A 199 -21.30 -44.20 -4.19
C ALA A 199 -20.83 -42.73 -4.20
N ARG A 200 -21.75 -41.78 -4.43
CA ARG A 200 -21.48 -40.33 -4.38
C ARG A 200 -21.09 -39.89 -2.97
N TYR A 201 -21.69 -40.45 -1.92
CA TYR A 201 -21.34 -40.16 -0.54
C TYR A 201 -19.92 -40.62 -0.21
N GLY A 202 -19.57 -41.86 -0.59
CA GLY A 202 -18.22 -42.41 -0.42
C GLY A 202 -17.17 -41.50 -1.08
N THR A 203 -17.30 -41.26 -2.39
CA THR A 203 -16.37 -40.40 -3.14
C THR A 203 -16.31 -38.97 -2.60
N ARG A 204 -17.43 -38.40 -2.12
CA ARG A 204 -17.47 -37.09 -1.46
C ARG A 204 -16.69 -37.06 -0.16
N LYS A 205 -16.80 -38.10 0.69
CA LYS A 205 -16.05 -38.18 1.95
C LYS A 205 -14.54 -38.31 1.72
N PHE A 206 -14.12 -39.11 0.73
CA PHE A 206 -12.70 -39.19 0.34
C PHE A 206 -12.15 -37.83 -0.12
N LYS A 207 -12.85 -37.15 -1.05
CA LYS A 207 -12.48 -35.81 -1.51
C LYS A 207 -12.47 -34.79 -0.36
N GLN A 208 -13.42 -34.89 0.57
CA GLN A 208 -13.49 -34.04 1.76
C GLN A 208 -12.31 -34.27 2.70
N GLY A 209 -11.89 -35.53 2.94
CA GLY A 209 -10.71 -35.87 3.75
C GLY A 209 -9.41 -35.35 3.13
N TYR A 210 -9.25 -35.53 1.82
CA TYR A 210 -8.09 -34.98 1.11
C TYR A 210 -8.05 -33.45 1.17
N ARG A 211 -9.19 -32.79 0.95
CA ARG A 211 -9.31 -31.34 1.05
C ARG A 211 -9.07 -30.86 2.48
N SER A 212 -9.61 -31.53 3.49
CA SER A 212 -9.42 -31.13 4.88
C SER A 212 -7.95 -31.18 5.28
N HIS A 213 -7.21 -32.21 4.83
CA HIS A 213 -5.77 -32.33 5.06
C HIS A 213 -4.98 -31.18 4.42
N LYS A 214 -5.28 -30.85 3.16
CA LYS A 214 -4.63 -29.72 2.47
C LYS A 214 -4.95 -28.36 3.10
N LEU A 215 -6.12 -28.24 3.72
CA LEU A 215 -6.56 -27.01 4.36
C LEU A 215 -6.05 -26.86 5.81
N LYS A 216 -5.47 -27.91 6.42
CA LYS A 216 -4.94 -27.87 7.79
C LYS A 216 -3.99 -26.68 8.05
N PRO A 217 -2.90 -26.48 7.28
CA PRO A 217 -1.95 -25.38 7.56
C PRO A 217 -2.62 -24.01 7.49
N TYR A 218 -3.51 -23.79 6.52
CA TYR A 218 -4.27 -22.54 6.41
C TYR A 218 -5.25 -22.33 7.56
N ARG A 219 -5.88 -23.39 8.06
CA ARG A 219 -6.78 -23.33 9.21
C ARG A 219 -6.02 -23.05 10.50
N GLU A 220 -4.85 -23.64 10.67
CA GLU A 220 -3.97 -23.40 11.81
C GLU A 220 -3.45 -21.97 11.81
N ALA A 221 -3.02 -21.45 10.66
CA ALA A 221 -2.66 -20.04 10.50
C ALA A 221 -3.84 -19.12 10.86
N ALA A 222 -5.04 -19.35 10.30
CA ALA A 222 -6.22 -18.55 10.62
C ALA A 222 -6.64 -18.65 12.10
N LYS A 223 -6.45 -19.81 12.75
CA LYS A 223 -6.70 -19.98 14.18
C LYS A 223 -5.67 -19.23 15.02
N ALA A 224 -4.41 -19.27 14.62
CA ALA A 224 -3.32 -18.56 15.29
C ALA A 224 -3.48 -17.03 15.14
N GLU A 225 -3.90 -16.54 13.98
CA GLU A 225 -4.25 -15.14 13.76
C GLU A 225 -5.36 -14.67 14.69
N LYS A 226 -6.46 -15.43 14.79
CA LYS A 226 -7.55 -15.12 15.73
C LYS A 226 -7.07 -15.14 17.18
N ALA A 227 -6.19 -16.07 17.54
CA ALA A 227 -5.63 -16.16 18.89
C ALA A 227 -4.70 -14.99 19.22
N ALA A 228 -3.83 -14.60 18.29
CA ALA A 228 -2.96 -13.44 18.42
C ALA A 228 -3.77 -12.14 18.52
N PHE A 229 -4.76 -11.96 17.64
CA PHE A 229 -5.69 -10.83 17.70
C PHE A 229 -6.41 -10.76 19.05
N LYS A 230 -6.95 -11.89 19.54
CA LYS A 230 -7.61 -11.94 20.85
C LYS A 230 -6.65 -11.59 21.99
N ALA A 231 -5.41 -12.07 21.95
CA ALA A 231 -4.41 -11.76 22.96
C ALA A 231 -4.02 -10.28 22.95
N ASN A 232 -3.85 -9.69 21.77
CA ASN A 232 -3.57 -8.27 21.61
C ASN A 232 -4.73 -7.40 22.12
N VAL A 233 -5.98 -7.74 21.77
CA VAL A 233 -7.17 -7.03 22.28
C VAL A 233 -7.27 -7.15 23.80
N ASN A 234 -6.99 -8.32 24.37
CA ASN A 234 -6.99 -8.49 25.83
C ASN A 234 -5.93 -7.63 26.51
N PHE A 235 -4.71 -7.55 25.96
CA PHE A 235 -3.68 -6.67 26.49
C PHE A 235 -4.14 -5.20 26.45
N GLN A 236 -4.64 -4.73 25.30
CA GLN A 236 -5.12 -3.35 25.15
C GLN A 236 -6.28 -3.05 26.10
N TYR A 237 -7.19 -4.02 26.31
CA TYR A 237 -8.27 -3.88 27.26
C TYR A 237 -7.77 -3.68 28.69
N HIS A 238 -6.80 -4.49 29.14
CA HIS A 238 -6.24 -4.38 30.48
C HIS A 238 -5.41 -3.10 30.67
N LYS A 239 -4.70 -2.66 29.62
CA LYS A 239 -4.04 -1.36 29.60
C LYS A 239 -5.04 -0.22 29.83
N VAL A 240 -6.15 -0.20 29.08
CA VAL A 240 -7.20 0.82 29.22
C VAL A 240 -7.86 0.79 30.61
N LEU A 241 -8.06 -0.39 31.20
CA LEU A 241 -8.59 -0.51 32.56
C LEU A 241 -7.66 0.07 33.62
N GLN A 242 -6.35 -0.09 33.44
CA GLN A 242 -5.34 0.47 34.34
C GLN A 242 -5.29 1.99 34.25
N GLU A 243 -5.33 2.54 33.03
CA GLU A 243 -5.35 3.99 32.79
C GLU A 243 -6.66 4.64 33.23
N ASN A 244 -7.78 3.90 33.20
CA ASN A 244 -9.11 4.41 33.50
C ASN A 244 -9.81 3.58 34.60
N PRO A 245 -9.47 3.80 35.88
CA PRO A 245 -10.10 3.07 36.99
C PRO A 245 -11.63 3.28 37.06
N GLN A 246 -12.15 4.36 36.47
CA GLN A 246 -13.60 4.61 36.35
C GLN A 246 -14.32 3.59 35.45
N LEU A 247 -13.63 2.98 34.48
CA LEU A 247 -14.19 1.96 33.59
C LEU A 247 -14.31 0.60 34.26
N THR A 248 -13.67 0.40 35.41
CA THR A 248 -13.64 -0.87 36.16
C THR A 248 -14.97 -1.24 36.83
N SER A 249 -15.93 -0.29 36.87
CA SER A 249 -17.24 -0.53 37.49
C SER A 249 -18.03 -1.66 36.80
N ASN A 250 -18.84 -2.38 37.58
CA ASN A 250 -19.64 -3.50 37.09
C ASN A 250 -20.59 -3.03 35.94
N PRO A 251 -20.52 -3.62 34.73
CA PRO A 251 -21.36 -3.23 33.60
C PRO A 251 -22.86 -3.33 33.92
N PHE A 252 -23.26 -4.27 34.77
CA PHE A 252 -24.65 -4.40 35.22
C PHE A 252 -25.09 -3.21 36.07
N SER A 253 -24.22 -2.69 36.95
CA SER A 253 -24.58 -1.52 37.76
C SER A 253 -24.69 -0.25 36.92
N ARG A 254 -23.81 -0.06 35.92
CA ARG A 254 -23.92 1.05 34.95
C ARG A 254 -25.21 0.96 34.13
N PHE A 255 -25.57 -0.24 33.69
CA PHE A 255 -26.83 -0.45 32.97
C PHE A 255 -28.04 -0.11 33.87
N MET A 256 -28.06 -0.60 35.11
CA MET A 256 -29.11 -0.29 36.08
C MET A 256 -29.14 1.20 36.44
N GLN A 257 -27.99 1.87 36.58
CA GLN A 257 -27.90 3.31 36.82
C GLN A 257 -28.44 4.10 35.61
N LYS A 258 -28.12 3.68 34.39
CA LYS A 258 -28.65 4.27 33.15
C LYS A 258 -30.16 4.09 33.03
N GLN A 259 -30.69 2.91 33.35
CA GLN A 259 -32.13 2.66 33.38
C GLN A 259 -32.82 3.54 34.43
N LYS A 260 -32.22 3.66 35.63
CA LYS A 260 -32.74 4.56 36.68
C LYS A 260 -32.72 6.02 36.25
N SER A 261 -31.64 6.50 35.63
CA SER A 261 -31.55 7.89 35.14
C SER A 261 -32.52 8.18 33.99
N ASN A 262 -32.73 7.20 33.10
CA ASN A 262 -33.73 7.33 32.03
C ASN A 262 -35.15 7.33 32.58
N ALA A 263 -35.45 6.45 33.54
CA ALA A 263 -36.75 6.39 34.19
C ALA A 263 -37.04 7.64 35.04
N SER A 264 -36.01 8.26 35.65
CA SER A 264 -36.19 9.52 36.38
C SER A 264 -36.36 10.72 35.45
N MET A 265 -35.69 10.75 34.27
CA MET A 265 -35.88 11.80 33.28
C MET A 265 -37.27 11.76 32.61
N GLN A 266 -37.91 10.59 32.52
CA GLN A 266 -39.28 10.46 31.99
C GLN A 266 -40.38 10.83 32.99
N LYS A 267 -40.02 11.10 34.25
CA LYS A 267 -40.97 11.48 35.32
C LYS A 267 -41.00 12.98 35.62
N LEU A 268 -40.32 13.79 34.79
CA LEU A 268 -40.41 15.26 34.74
C LEU A 268 -41.15 15.65 33.46
#